data_AF-A0A938C4V3-F1
#
_entry.id   AF-A0A938C4V3-F1
#
_cell.length_a   1.000
_cell.length_b   1.000
_cell.length_c   1.000
_cell.angle_alpha   90.00
_cell.angle_beta   90.00
_cell.angle_gamma   90.00
#
_symmetry.space_group_name_H-M   'P 1'
#
loop_
_entity.id
_entity.type
_entity.pdbx_description
1 polymer ?
#
loop_
_entity_poly.entity_id
_entity_poly.type
_entity_poly.pdbx_seq_one_letter_code
_entity_poly.pdbx_strand_id
1 'polypeptide(L)' 'MKIWIALLKVFGYVWLTLAVLLILAGIAGTWMKGGFSAVQELLSPFNVINWLVTVITLAPGLGALAWAEKLKARKPITS' A
#
# COMPACT_ATOMS: atom_id res chain seq x y z
N MET A 1 22.90 7.07 -7.75
CA MET A 1 21.87 6.09 -8.19
C MET A 1 21.56 5.01 -7.15
N LYS A 2 22.55 4.31 -6.58
CA LYS A 2 22.29 3.26 -5.57
C LYS A 2 21.54 3.80 -4.33
N ILE A 3 21.92 4.98 -3.84
CA ILE A 3 21.27 5.63 -2.68
C ILE A 3 19.78 5.93 -2.94
N TRP A 4 19.45 6.46 -4.13
CA TRP A 4 18.06 6.78 -4.50
C TRP A 4 17.17 5.54 -4.58
N ILE A 5 17.70 4.43 -5.11
CA ILE A 5 17.00 3.14 -5.13
C ILE A 5 16.78 2.63 -3.71
N ALA A 6 17.78 2.74 -2.83
CA ALA A 6 17.64 2.34 -1.43
C ALA A 6 16.59 3.18 -0.70
N LEU A 7 16.59 4.50 -0.87
CA LEU A 7 15.60 5.40 -0.29
C LEU A 7 14.18 5.08 -0.74
N LEU A 8 13.96 4.87 -2.04
CA LEU A 8 12.64 4.48 -2.58
C LEU A 8 12.16 3.14 -2.02
N LYS A 9 13.08 2.18 -1.84
CA LYS A 9 12.75 0.87 -1.24
C LYS A 9 12.34 1.01 0.22
N VAL A 10 13.16 1.70 1.03
CA VAL A 10 12.86 1.92 2.44
C VAL A 10 11.54 2.66 2.60
N PHE A 11 11.36 3.75 1.86
CA PHE A 11 10.10 4.50 1.85
C PHE A 11 8.92 3.60 1.46
N GLY A 12 9.04 2.83 0.38
CA GLY A 12 7.99 1.93 -0.09
C GLY A 12 7.58 0.89 0.96
N TYR A 13 8.55 0.21 1.59
CA TYR A 13 8.25 -0.78 2.62
C TYR A 13 7.66 -0.17 3.89
N VAL A 14 8.20 0.97 4.36
CA VAL A 14 7.67 1.66 5.54
C VAL A 14 6.24 2.12 5.27
N TRP A 15 5.99 2.74 4.12
CA TRP A 15 4.66 3.22 3.75
C TRP A 15 3.64 2.09 3.64
N LEU A 16 3.98 1.00 2.95
CA LEU A 16 3.07 -0.15 2.83
C LEU A 16 2.78 -0.80 4.17
N THR A 17 3.78 -0.90 5.05
CA THR A 17 3.59 -1.44 6.40
C THR A 17 2.59 -0.58 7.17
N LEU A 18 2.78 0.74 7.19
CA LEU A 18 1.86 1.66 7.85
C LEU A 18 0.46 1.64 7.25
N ALA A 19 0.35 1.61 5.92
CA ALA A 19 -0.91 1.54 5.20
C ALA A 19 -1.69 0.26 5.54
N VAL A 20 -1.02 -0.90 5.53
CA VAL A 20 -1.65 -2.18 5.89
C VAL A 20 -2.10 -2.17 7.34
N LEU A 21 -1.27 -1.70 8.27
CA LEU A 21 -1.65 -1.58 9.68
C LEU A 21 -2.86 -0.66 9.88
N LEU A 22 -2.90 0.48 9.17
CA LEU A 22 -4.03 1.39 9.21
C LEU A 22 -5.33 0.75 8.69
N ILE A 23 -5.26 0.02 7.57
CA ILE A 23 -6.41 -0.70 7.01
C ILE A 23 -6.93 -1.76 7.99
N LEU A 24 -6.03 -2.56 8.57
CA LEU A 24 -6.39 -3.58 9.56
C LEU A 24 -7.01 -2.96 10.81
N ALA A 25 -6.45 -1.86 11.31
CA ALA A 25 -7.02 -1.11 12.43
C ALA A 25 -8.41 -0.56 12.10
N GLY A 26 -8.63 -0.06 10.89
CA GLY A 26 -9.94 0.39 10.41
C GLY A 26 -10.98 -0.73 10.35
N ILE A 27 -10.59 -1.91 9.87
CA ILE A 27 -11.45 -3.10 9.86
C ILE A 27 -11.78 -3.54 11.29
N ALA A 28 -10.79 -3.62 12.17
CA ALA A 28 -10.97 -3.98 13.57
C ALA A 28 -11.90 -2.98 14.29
N GLY A 29 -11.70 -1.68 14.08
CA GLY A 29 -12.57 -0.64 14.64
C GLY A 29 -14.01 -0.72 14.12
N THR A 30 -14.19 -1.03 12.85
CA THR A 30 -15.51 -1.26 12.25
C THR A 30 -16.19 -2.47 12.89
N TRP A 31 -15.46 -3.57 13.06
CA TRP A 31 -15.95 -4.77 13.74
C TRP A 31 -16.37 -4.46 15.18
N MET A 32 -15.53 -3.76 15.95
CA MET A 32 -15.81 -3.45 17.35
C MET A 32 -17.07 -2.59 17.53
N LYS A 33 -17.40 -1.73 16.56
CA LYS A 33 -18.55 -0.81 16.62
C LYS A 33 -19.83 -1.38 16.03
N GLY A 34 -19.73 -2.13 14.92
CA GLY A 34 -20.88 -2.59 14.13
C GLY A 34 -20.93 -4.10 13.90
N GLY A 35 -20.01 -4.85 14.50
CA GLY A 35 -19.91 -6.31 14.34
C GLY A 35 -19.49 -6.75 12.94
N PHE A 36 -19.72 -8.03 12.66
CA PHE A 36 -19.34 -8.64 11.39
C PHE A 36 -20.08 -8.07 10.18
N SER A 37 -21.37 -7.74 10.33
CA SER A 37 -22.19 -7.18 9.25
C SER A 37 -21.63 -5.85 8.74
N ALA A 38 -21.15 -4.99 9.64
CA ALA A 38 -20.53 -3.72 9.25
C ALA A 38 -19.22 -3.92 8.47
N VAL A 39 -18.45 -4.98 8.79
CA VAL A 39 -17.25 -5.34 8.02
C VAL A 39 -17.61 -5.86 6.64
N GLN A 40 -18.69 -6.65 6.51
CA GLN A 40 -19.17 -7.10 5.21
C GLN A 40 -19.63 -5.93 4.32
N GLU A 41 -20.27 -4.92 4.90
CA GLU A 41 -20.65 -3.70 4.18
C GLU A 41 -19.42 -2.85 3.81
N LEU A 42 -18.47 -2.72 4.74
CA LEU A 42 -17.20 -2.01 4.51
C LEU A 42 -16.40 -2.63 3.35
N LEU A 43 -16.31 -3.96 3.33
CA LEU A 43 -15.57 -4.75 2.33
C LEU A 43 -16.43 -5.19 1.15
N SER A 44 -17.66 -4.69 1.04
CA SER A 44 -18.56 -5.01 -0.06
C SER A 44 -17.89 -4.65 -1.40
N PRO A 45 -17.97 -5.51 -2.42
CA PRO A 45 -17.44 -5.20 -3.75
C PRO A 45 -18.15 -3.98 -4.38
N PHE A 46 -19.35 -3.64 -3.91
CA PHE A 46 -20.12 -2.48 -4.36
C PHE A 46 -19.74 -1.19 -3.63
N ASN A 47 -18.96 -1.27 -2.55
CA ASN A 47 -18.45 -0.09 -1.86
C ASN A 47 -17.21 0.48 -2.57
N VAL A 48 -17.44 1.02 -3.77
CA VAL A 48 -16.38 1.51 -4.68
C VAL A 48 -15.52 2.57 -4.01
N ILE A 49 -16.10 3.38 -3.12
CA ILE A 49 -15.37 4.42 -2.39
C ILE A 49 -14.30 3.82 -1.49
N ASN A 50 -14.61 2.78 -0.71
CA ASN A 50 -13.61 2.13 0.13
C ASN A 50 -12.50 1.46 -0.67
N TRP A 51 -12.83 0.86 -1.82
CA TRP A 51 -11.83 0.31 -2.72
C TRP A 51 -10.92 1.40 -3.30
N LEU A 52 -11.50 2.54 -3.70
CA LEU A 52 -10.73 3.67 -4.21
C LEU A 52 -9.80 4.24 -3.13
N VAL A 53 -10.29 4.43 -1.91
CA VAL A 53 -9.47 4.88 -0.77
C VAL A 53 -8.33 3.89 -0.52
N THR A 54 -8.62 2.58 -0.50
CA THR A 54 -7.59 1.54 -0.32
C THR A 54 -6.51 1.62 -1.38
N VAL A 55 -6.87 1.77 -2.65
CA VAL A 55 -5.92 1.91 -3.76
C VAL A 55 -5.08 3.18 -3.59
N ILE A 56 -5.70 4.32 -3.29
CA ILE A 56 -5.01 5.59 -3.07
C ILE A 56 -4.03 5.49 -1.89
N THR A 57 -4.43 4.83 -0.80
CA THR A 57 -3.58 4.64 0.38
C THR A 57 -2.35 3.77 0.07
N LEU A 58 -2.51 2.70 -0.72
CA LEU A 58 -1.41 1.79 -1.08
C LEU A 58 -0.53 2.31 -2.22
N ALA A 59 -1.07 3.15 -3.10
CA ALA A 59 -0.42 3.59 -4.34
C ALA A 59 0.98 4.21 -4.14
N PRO A 60 1.25 5.08 -3.14
CA PRO A 60 2.57 5.66 -2.96
C PRO A 60 3.63 4.61 -2.65
N GLY A 61 3.32 3.64 -1.80
CA GLY A 61 4.24 2.58 -1.42
C GLY A 61 4.53 1.63 -2.58
N LEU A 62 3.48 1.15 -3.26
CA LEU A 62 3.61 0.30 -4.44
C LEU A 62 4.35 1.02 -5.57
N GLY A 63 4.01 2.29 -5.82
CA GLY A 63 4.64 3.13 -6.84
C GLY A 63 6.12 3.34 -6.59
N ALA A 64 6.52 3.64 -5.35
CA ALA A 64 7.92 3.79 -4.97
C ALA A 64 8.74 2.51 -5.19
N LEU A 65 8.19 1.35 -4.81
CA LEU A 65 8.85 0.05 -5.03
C LEU A 65 8.95 -0.28 -6.52
N ALA A 66 7.87 -0.10 -7.29
CA ALA A 66 7.87 -0.35 -8.73
C ALA A 66 8.89 0.55 -9.46
N TRP A 67 9.01 1.81 -9.04
CA TRP A 67 10.00 2.73 -9.58
C TRP A 67 11.43 2.29 -9.23
N ALA A 68 11.68 1.90 -7.98
CA ALA A 68 12.99 1.43 -7.54
C ALA A 68 13.47 0.22 -8.36
N GLU A 69 12.58 -0.72 -8.66
CA GLU A 69 12.88 -1.88 -9.51
C GLU A 69 13.17 -1.47 -10.97
N LYS A 70 12.37 -0.56 -11.55
CA LYS A 70 12.65 -0.02 -12.89
C LYS A 70 14.02 0.65 -12.98
N LEU A 71 14.43 1.40 -11.95
CA LEU A 71 15.76 2.03 -11.91
C LEU A 71 16.89 1.01 -11.73
N LYS A 72 16.67 -0.07 -10.98
CA LYS A 72 17.65 -1.15 -10.82
C LYS A 72 17.87 -1.89 -12.13
N ALA A 73 16.80 -2.17 -12.89
CA ALA A 73 16.85 -2.87 -14.17
C ALA A 73 17.51 -2.05 -15.30
N ARG A 74 17.52 -0.73 -15.19
CA ARG A 74 18.15 0.18 -16.19
C ARG A 74 19.66 0.36 -16.04
N LYS A 75 20.33 -0.34 -15.11
CA LYS A 75 21.80 -0.34 -15.09
C LYS A 75 22.32 -1.18 -16.25
N PRO A 76 23.00 -0.59 -17.25
CA PRO A 76 23.57 -1.35 -18.35
C PRO A 76 24.62 -2.33 -17.84
N ILE A 77 24.60 -3.53 -18.43
CA ILE A 77 25.66 -4.53 -18.32
C ILE A 77 26.86 -3.96 -19.10
N THR A 78 27.68 -3.15 -18.44
CA THR A 78 29.04 -2.87 -18.91
C THR A 78 29.96 -3.24 -17.76
N SER A 79 30.34 -4.51 -17.76
CA SER A 79 31.53 -5.06 -17.09
C SER A 79 32.63 -5.19 -18.13
#